data_AF-A0A950NDZ3-F1
#
_entry.id   AF-A0A950NDZ3-F1
#
_cell.length_a   1.000
_cell.length_b   1.000
_cell.length_c   1.000
_cell.angle_alpha   90.00
_cell.angle_beta   90.00
_cell.angle_gamma   90.00
#
_symmetry.space_group_name_H-M   'P 1'
#
loop_
_entity.id
_entity.type
_entity.pdbx_description
1 polymer ?
#
loop_
_entity_poly.entity_id
_entity_poly.type
_entity_poly.pdbx_seq_one_letter_code
_entity_poly.pdbx_strand_id
1 'polypeptide(L)'
;MNCSASTVAKADYQVYLDYGADSFLGYFGQLTLTETSLRFRSRWRFNLGTQLAVRLCIESRAANEPRVCEEVTGIVVSCDPLLDEPTWYEMVVLFLDLSS
;
A
#
# COMPACT_ATOMS: atom_id res chain seq x y z
N MET A 1 -21.10 18.42 -27.98
CA MET A 1 -20.90 17.23 -27.14
C MET A 1 -19.64 17.46 -26.32
N ASN A 2 -19.77 17.93 -25.09
CA ASN A 2 -18.62 18.08 -24.19
C ASN A 2 -18.44 16.76 -23.44
N CYS A 3 -17.42 16.00 -23.81
CA CYS A 3 -16.92 14.93 -22.94
C CYS A 3 -16.32 15.61 -21.72
N SER A 4 -17.00 15.54 -20.57
CA SER A 4 -16.36 15.85 -19.30
C SER A 4 -15.24 14.84 -19.13
N ALA A 5 -13.99 15.30 -19.18
CA ALA A 5 -12.87 14.52 -18.70
C ALA A 5 -13.17 14.25 -17.22
N SER A 6 -13.64 13.03 -16.92
CA SER A 6 -13.74 12.56 -15.56
C SER A 6 -12.34 12.68 -14.98
N THR A 7 -12.17 13.61 -14.04
CA THR A 7 -10.94 13.75 -13.28
C THR A 7 -10.78 12.47 -12.48
N VAL A 8 -10.16 11.45 -13.08
CA VAL A 8 -9.78 10.23 -12.39
C VAL A 8 -8.83 10.71 -11.29
N ALA A 9 -9.26 10.62 -10.04
CA ALA A 9 -8.44 11.02 -8.91
C ALA A 9 -7.11 10.26 -9.03
N LYS A 10 -6.00 11.01 -9.13
CA LYS A 10 -4.67 10.43 -9.18
C LYS A 10 -4.46 9.70 -7.85
N ALA A 11 -4.05 8.44 -7.89
CA ALA A 11 -3.75 7.68 -6.68
C ALA A 11 -2.62 8.37 -5.91
N ASP A 12 -2.73 8.37 -4.59
CA ASP A 12 -1.78 9.04 -3.70
C ASP A 12 -0.52 8.20 -3.47
N TYR A 13 -0.65 6.87 -3.55
CA TYR A 13 0.45 5.96 -3.35
C TYR A 13 0.32 4.72 -4.23
N GLN A 14 1.44 4.02 -4.37
CA GLN A 14 1.51 2.69 -4.95
C GLN A 14 2.29 1.78 -4.02
N VAL A 15 1.78 0.57 -3.81
CA VAL A 15 2.48 -0.49 -3.12
C VAL A 15 2.91 -1.54 -4.15
N TYR A 16 4.18 -1.91 -4.10
CA TYR A 16 4.72 -3.07 -4.80
C TYR A 16 5.12 -4.11 -3.77
N LEU A 17 4.90 -5.37 -4.09
CA LEU A 17 5.32 -6.48 -3.23
C LEU A 17 6.36 -7.29 -3.99
N ASP A 18 7.51 -7.54 -3.35
CA ASP A 18 8.69 -8.10 -4.01
C ASP A 18 8.58 -9.60 -4.37
N TYR A 19 7.37 -10.19 -4.26
CA TYR A 19 7.12 -11.58 -4.67
C TYR A 19 6.49 -11.70 -6.07
N GLY A 20 6.23 -10.59 -6.76
CA GLY A 20 5.66 -10.58 -8.11
C GLY A 20 5.61 -9.16 -8.70
N ALA A 21 5.51 -9.05 -10.02
CA ALA A 21 5.43 -7.76 -10.74
C ALA A 21 4.11 -7.01 -10.51
N ASP A 22 3.46 -7.26 -9.39
CA ASP A 22 2.16 -6.70 -9.09
C ASP A 22 2.27 -5.46 -8.21
N SER A 23 1.37 -4.52 -8.47
CA SER A 23 1.26 -3.30 -7.69
C SER A 23 -0.19 -2.91 -7.52
N PHE A 24 -0.47 -2.18 -6.44
CA PHE A 24 -1.76 -1.58 -6.19
C PHE A 24 -1.63 -0.08 -5.96
N LEU A 25 -2.60 0.67 -6.50
CA LEU A 25 -2.72 2.11 -6.39
C LEU A 25 -3.83 2.47 -5.40
N GLY A 26 -3.51 3.17 -4.32
CA GLY A 26 -4.49 3.56 -3.31
C GLY A 26 -4.49 5.05 -3.00
N TYR A 27 -5.42 5.44 -2.13
CA TYR A 27 -5.57 6.81 -1.62
C TYR A 27 -5.15 6.87 -0.15
N PHE A 28 -4.59 7.99 0.33
CA PHE A 28 -4.02 8.08 1.69
C PHE A 28 -4.92 7.58 2.82
N GLY A 29 -6.25 7.66 2.68
CA GLY A 29 -7.20 7.10 3.66
C GLY A 29 -7.22 5.57 3.77
N GLN A 30 -6.58 4.86 2.86
CA GLN A 30 -6.46 3.40 2.80
C GLN A 30 -5.08 2.91 3.25
N LEU A 31 -4.22 3.82 3.69
CA LEU A 31 -2.86 3.58 4.14
C LEU A 31 -2.69 4.11 5.55
N THR A 32 -2.08 3.34 6.43
CA THR A 32 -1.61 3.84 7.72
C THR A 32 -0.17 3.39 7.90
N LEU A 33 0.75 4.34 7.86
CA LEU A 33 2.16 4.12 8.15
C LEU A 33 2.43 4.62 9.57
N THR A 34 3.08 3.77 10.36
CA THR A 34 3.57 4.10 11.70
C THR A 34 5.06 3.79 11.76
N GLU A 35 5.72 4.08 12.88
CA GLU A 35 7.13 3.72 13.06
C GLU A 35 7.36 2.21 12.99
N THR A 36 6.38 1.38 13.36
CA THR A 36 6.56 -0.07 13.53
C THR A 36 5.73 -0.92 12.59
N SER A 37 4.80 -0.32 11.85
CA SER A 37 3.88 -1.07 11.00
C SER A 37 3.37 -0.28 9.82
N LEU A 38 2.97 -1.04 8.81
CA LEU A 38 2.28 -0.59 7.62
C LEU A 38 0.94 -1.31 7.52
N ARG A 39 -0.15 -0.55 7.48
CA ARG A 39 -1.49 -1.05 7.17
C ARG A 39 -1.94 -0.55 5.81
N PHE A 40 -2.39 -1.46 4.95
CA PHE A 40 -2.84 -1.14 3.60
C PHE A 40 -3.85 -2.16 3.07
N ARG A 41 -4.60 -1.76 2.04
CA ARG A 41 -5.49 -2.66 1.30
C ARG A 41 -4.75 -3.40 0.20
N SER A 42 -5.10 -4.67 0.00
CA SER A 42 -4.49 -5.56 -0.98
C SER A 42 -5.51 -6.56 -1.53
N ARG A 43 -5.34 -7.00 -2.78
CA ARG A 43 -6.13 -8.11 -3.34
C ARG A 43 -5.54 -9.48 -3.01
N TRP A 44 -4.32 -9.50 -2.49
CA TRP A 44 -3.65 -10.71 -2.07
C TRP A 44 -3.97 -11.02 -0.63
N ARG A 45 -4.16 -12.30 -0.39
CA ARG A 45 -4.31 -12.88 0.93
C ARG A 45 -3.01 -13.57 1.31
N PHE A 46 -2.45 -13.20 2.45
CA PHE A 46 -1.30 -13.90 3.03
C PHE A 46 -1.67 -14.62 4.31
N ASN A 47 -0.89 -15.64 4.63
CA ASN A 47 -0.95 -16.25 5.94
C ASN A 47 -0.27 -15.33 6.97
N LEU A 48 -0.77 -15.34 8.20
CA LEU A 48 -0.08 -14.69 9.31
C LEU A 48 1.31 -15.31 9.50
N GLY A 49 2.31 -14.48 9.83
CA GLY A 49 3.70 -14.91 9.92
C GLY A 49 4.45 -14.89 8.58
N THR A 50 3.78 -14.63 7.45
CA THR A 50 4.47 -14.47 6.16
C THR A 50 5.36 -13.23 6.20
N GLN A 51 6.64 -13.40 5.88
CA GLN A 51 7.57 -12.28 5.71
C GLN A 51 7.39 -11.68 4.30
N LEU A 52 7.27 -10.36 4.24
CA LEU A 52 7.10 -9.60 3.00
C LEU A 52 8.14 -8.48 2.92
N ALA A 53 8.70 -8.29 1.73
CA ALA A 53 9.34 -7.04 1.34
C ALA A 53 8.33 -6.21 0.54
N VAL A 54 8.12 -4.98 0.99
CA VAL A 54 7.12 -4.05 0.46
C VAL A 54 7.83 -2.79 0.03
N ARG A 55 7.68 -2.41 -1.23
CA ARG A 55 8.11 -1.10 -1.72
C ARG A 55 6.91 -0.17 -1.78
N LEU A 56 6.87 0.79 -0.87
CA LEU A 56 5.84 1.81 -0.80
C LEU A 56 6.35 3.07 -1.50
N CYS A 57 5.65 3.49 -2.55
CA CYS A 57 5.96 4.71 -3.25
C CYS A 57 4.83 5.72 -3.13
N ILE A 58 5.09 6.88 -2.55
CA ILE A 58 4.13 7.95 -2.28
C ILE A 58 4.34 9.08 -3.29
N GLU A 59 3.25 9.52 -3.92
CA GLU A 59 3.25 10.72 -4.75
C GLU A 59 3.24 11.95 -3.86
N SER A 60 4.11 12.93 -4.12
CA SER A 60 4.02 14.21 -3.45
C SER A 60 2.80 14.99 -3.95
N ARG A 61 2.18 15.75 -3.04
CA ARG A 61 1.13 16.71 -3.37
C ARG A 61 1.68 17.94 -4.11
N ALA A 62 2.97 18.21 -3.98
CA ALA A 62 3.61 19.31 -4.71
C ALA A 62 4.02 18.84 -6.11
N ALA A 63 3.58 19.57 -7.14
CA ALA A 63 3.81 19.21 -8.54
C ALA A 63 5.31 19.11 -8.95
N ASN A 64 6.22 19.64 -8.13
CA ASN A 64 7.66 19.69 -8.39
C ASN A 64 8.47 18.77 -7.48
N GLU A 65 7.82 17.97 -6.62
CA GLU A 65 8.53 17.06 -5.74
C GLU A 65 8.58 15.65 -6.34
N PRO A 66 9.74 14.98 -6.29
CA PRO A 66 9.85 13.63 -6.79
C PRO A 66 9.04 12.67 -5.93
N ARG A 67 8.57 11.60 -6.57
CA ARG A 67 7.99 10.45 -5.88
C ARG A 67 9.00 9.86 -4.89
N VAL A 68 8.59 9.65 -3.65
CA VAL A 68 9.41 9.01 -2.62
C VAL A 68 9.07 7.53 -2.59
N CYS A 69 10.07 6.65 -2.66
CA CYS A 69 9.90 5.21 -2.59
C CYS A 69 10.74 4.64 -1.45
N GLU A 70 10.10 3.97 -0.51
CA GLU A 70 10.73 3.31 0.62
C GLU A 70 10.50 1.80 0.54
N GLU A 71 11.55 1.03 0.85
CA GLU A 71 11.48 -0.42 0.94
C GLU A 71 11.47 -0.83 2.41
N VAL A 72 10.44 -1.58 2.80
CA VAL A 72 10.28 -2.08 4.17
C VAL A 72 10.13 -3.60 4.14
N THR A 73 10.83 -4.27 5.04
CA THR A 73 10.67 -5.71 5.26
C THR A 73 9.94 -5.93 6.57
N GLY A 74 8.93 -6.80 6.57
CA GLY A 74 8.11 -7.06 7.74
C GLY A 74 7.39 -8.39 7.72
N ILE A 75 6.62 -8.66 8.77
CA ILE A 75 5.80 -9.86 8.93
C ILE A 75 4.33 -9.48 8.90
N VAL A 76 3.51 -10.25 8.18
CA VAL A 76 2.06 -10.12 8.18
C VAL A 76 1.49 -10.55 9.54
N VAL A 77 0.83 -9.64 10.24
CA VAL A 77 0.21 -9.87 11.55
C VAL A 77 -1.32 -9.79 11.53
N SER A 78 -1.90 -9.23 10.47
CA SER A 78 -3.34 -9.29 10.16
C SER A 78 -3.55 -9.30 8.64
N CYS A 79 -4.59 -9.99 8.18
CA CYS A 79 -5.02 -10.07 6.79
C CYS A 79 -6.52 -10.39 6.75
N ASP A 80 -7.34 -9.37 6.96
CA ASP A 80 -8.79 -9.50 7.17
C ASP A 80 -9.55 -9.05 5.91
N PRO A 81 -10.59 -9.78 5.48
CA PRO A 81 -11.40 -9.36 4.34
C PRO A 81 -12.15 -8.06 4.64
N LEU A 82 -12.24 -7.18 3.65
CA LEU A 82 -13.06 -5.97 3.76
C LEU A 82 -14.55 -6.32 3.65
N LEU A 83 -15.37 -5.76 4.53
CA LEU A 83 -16.82 -6.00 4.57
C LEU A 83 -17.53 -5.43 3.35
N ASP A 84 -17.06 -4.30 2.83
CA ASP A 84 -17.58 -3.57 1.68
C ASP A 84 -17.04 -4.09 0.34
N GLU A 85 -15.87 -4.74 0.35
CA GLU A 85 -15.19 -5.23 -0.85
C GLU A 85 -14.56 -6.61 -0.62
N PRO A 86 -15.31 -7.73 -0.76
CA PRO A 86 -14.86 -9.06 -0.33
C PRO A 86 -13.71 -9.66 -1.15
N THR A 87 -13.29 -9.01 -2.24
CA THR A 87 -12.10 -9.37 -3.03
C THR A 87 -10.82 -8.69 -2.55
N TRP A 88 -10.94 -7.87 -1.50
CA TRP A 88 -9.85 -7.12 -0.90
C TRP A 88 -9.70 -7.47 0.57
N TYR A 89 -8.47 -7.30 1.03
CA TYR A 89 -8.04 -7.54 2.38
C TYR A 89 -7.41 -6.28 2.94
N GLU A 90 -7.74 -5.94 4.19
CA GLU A 90 -6.92 -5.06 5.00
C GLU A 90 -5.78 -5.89 5.59
N MET A 91 -4.54 -5.46 5.33
CA MET A 91 -3.35 -6.14 5.79
C MET A 91 -2.56 -5.24 6.73
N VAL A 92 -1.97 -5.85 7.75
CA VAL A 92 -1.02 -5.20 8.65
C VAL A 92 0.30 -5.95 8.60
N VAL A 93 1.35 -5.23 8.25
CA VAL A 93 2.74 -5.70 8.21
C VAL A 93 3.50 -5.00 9.32
N LEU A 94 4.08 -5.78 10.24
CA LEU A 94 4.96 -5.28 11.31
C LEU A 94 6.41 -5.32 10.84
N PHE A 95 7.15 -4.23 10.96
CA PHE A 95 8.50 -4.12 10.43
C PHE A 95 9.49 -4.99 11.20
N LEU A 96 10.39 -5.66 10.46
CA LEU A 96 11.41 -6.55 11.03
C LEU A 96 12.71 -5.82 11.35
N ASP A 97 13.02 -4.74 10.64
CA ASP A 97 14.17 -3.88 10.91
C ASP A 97 13.69 -2.46 11.20
N LEU A 98 14.07 -1.96 12.38
CA LEU A 98 13.90 -0.56 12.79
C LEU A 98 15.27 0.12 12.94
N SER A 99 16.33 -0.45 12.37
CA SER A 99 17.65 0.18 12.43
C SER A 99 17.70 1.38 11.48
N SER A 100 17.41 2.53 12.08
CA SER A 100 17.96 3.88 11.85
C SER A 100 18.90 4.10 10.67
#